data_AF-A0A1V3X561-F1
#
_entry.id   AF-A0A1V3X561-F1
#
_cell.length_a   1.000
_cell.length_b   1.000
_cell.length_c   1.000
_cell.angle_alpha   90.00
_cell.angle_beta   90.00
_cell.angle_gamma   90.00
#
_symmetry.space_group_name_H-M   'P 1'
#
loop_
_entity.id
_entity.type
_entity.pdbx_description
1 polymer ?
#
loop_
_entity_poly.entity_id
_entity_poly.type
_entity_poly.pdbx_seq_one_letter_code
_entity_poly.pdbx_strand_id
1 'polypeptide(L)'
;MARPKKREDPQRWPIRCARCDGHYELVASWPDGSICGYCYQAAKRTIGICACGHEGVLPGLIDDRPACRRCSGVKLNVDCVTCGAEAELYSGGRCQRCVLGATAQRLLTDPDTGLIAPQLQVLVDALTAMHRPNSGLTWIRKPHVQSVLRELAGHPPSPMRCLTSCRQAARLTTCATCSSSTVSFRHVTRDWRGSNHGRSRLSSG
;
A
#
# COMPACT_ATOMS: atom_id res chain seq x y z
N MET A 1 -10.96 -7.32 7.29
CA MET A 1 -11.38 -6.64 8.54
C MET A 1 -10.15 -6.04 9.19
N ALA A 2 -10.25 -4.83 9.75
CA ALA A 2 -9.15 -4.28 10.55
C ALA A 2 -8.89 -5.21 11.74
N ARG A 3 -7.62 -5.40 12.12
CA ARG A 3 -7.29 -6.16 13.32
C ARG A 3 -7.97 -5.46 14.52
N PRO A 4 -8.75 -6.16 15.35
CA PRO A 4 -9.33 -5.58 16.54
C PRO A 4 -8.25 -4.95 17.43
N LYS A 5 -8.59 -3.84 18.09
CA LYS A 5 -7.72 -3.26 19.12
C LYS A 5 -7.51 -4.31 20.21
N LYS A 6 -6.32 -4.30 20.83
CA LYS A 6 -6.13 -5.07 22.06
C LYS A 6 -7.10 -4.55 23.13
N ARG A 7 -7.41 -5.39 24.12
CA ARG A 7 -8.12 -4.95 25.33
C ARG A 7 -7.31 -3.82 25.98
N GLU A 8 -8.00 -2.81 26.46
CA GLU A 8 -7.37 -1.72 27.20
C GLU A 8 -6.88 -2.18 28.57
N ASP A 9 -5.96 -1.42 29.15
CA ASP A 9 -5.34 -1.73 30.44
C ASP A 9 -5.20 -0.44 31.27
N PRO A 10 -6.23 -0.08 32.05
CA PRO A 10 -6.22 1.12 32.87
C PRO A 10 -5.18 1.13 33.98
N GLN A 11 -4.76 -0.05 34.46
CA GLN A 11 -3.75 -0.14 35.52
C GLN A 11 -2.36 0.17 34.95
N ARG A 12 -2.07 -0.31 33.73
CA ARG A 12 -0.82 -0.01 33.04
C ARG A 12 -0.79 1.37 32.42
N TRP A 13 -1.90 1.83 31.86
CA TRP A 13 -2.04 3.11 31.16
C TRP A 13 -3.14 3.96 31.80
N PRO A 14 -2.88 4.61 32.94
CA PRO A 14 -3.92 5.27 33.74
C PRO A 14 -4.53 6.51 33.08
N ILE A 15 -3.79 7.16 32.17
CA ILE A 15 -4.26 8.36 31.47
C ILE A 15 -5.02 7.93 30.22
N ARG A 16 -6.25 8.48 30.05
CA ARG A 16 -7.10 8.23 28.90
C ARG A 16 -6.61 8.97 27.66
N CYS A 17 -6.82 8.36 26.50
CA CYS A 17 -6.56 9.02 25.23
C CYS A 17 -7.62 10.08 24.94
N ALA A 18 -7.20 11.30 24.60
CA ALA A 18 -8.11 12.42 24.32
C ALA A 18 -9.09 12.17 23.17
N ARG A 19 -8.79 11.25 22.23
CA ARG A 19 -9.65 10.98 21.06
C ARG A 19 -10.56 9.76 21.19
N CYS A 20 -10.12 8.71 21.88
CA CYS A 20 -10.91 7.46 21.96
C CYS A 20 -11.28 7.07 23.37
N ASP A 21 -10.90 7.87 24.36
CA ASP A 21 -11.10 7.70 25.80
C ASP A 21 -10.52 6.41 26.43
N GLY A 22 -10.05 5.47 25.60
CA GLY A 22 -9.49 4.21 26.06
C GLY A 22 -8.11 4.31 26.71
N HIS A 23 -7.80 3.30 27.51
CA HIS A 23 -6.55 3.16 28.27
C HIS A 23 -5.48 2.38 27.51
N TYR A 24 -4.68 3.12 26.74
CA TYR A 24 -3.60 2.59 25.91
C TYR A 24 -2.34 3.44 26.04
N GLU A 25 -1.20 2.89 25.64
CA GLU A 25 0.06 3.63 25.59
C GLU A 25 -0.08 4.92 24.77
N LEU A 26 0.21 6.04 25.42
CA LEU A 26 0.25 7.37 24.83
C LEU A 26 1.59 7.56 24.11
N VAL A 27 1.52 8.00 22.85
CA VAL A 27 2.70 8.11 21.97
C VAL A 27 2.94 9.52 21.46
N ALA A 28 1.98 10.43 21.67
CA ALA A 28 2.09 11.82 21.27
C ALA A 28 1.27 12.73 22.19
N SER A 29 1.72 13.98 22.32
CA SER A 29 0.96 15.08 22.89
C SER A 29 0.76 16.12 21.79
N TRP A 30 -0.50 16.38 21.44
CA TRP A 30 -0.91 17.30 20.39
C TRP A 30 -1.83 18.40 20.97
N PRO A 31 -2.14 19.47 20.21
CA PRO A 31 -3.05 20.51 20.69
C PRO A 31 -4.44 19.99 21.10
N ASP A 32 -4.89 18.87 20.52
CA ASP A 32 -6.14 18.19 20.89
C ASP A 32 -5.96 17.12 21.99
N GLY A 33 -4.80 17.08 22.65
CA GLY A 33 -4.55 16.31 23.88
C GLY A 33 -3.58 15.13 23.73
N SER A 34 -3.62 14.24 24.72
CA SER A 34 -2.77 13.04 24.79
C SER A 34 -3.29 11.92 23.89
N ILE A 35 -2.45 11.45 22.96
CA ILE A 35 -2.86 10.55 21.88
C ILE A 35 -2.24 9.16 22.03
N CYS A 36 -3.08 8.13 22.04
CA CYS A 36 -2.61 6.75 22.07
C CYS A 36 -2.09 6.26 20.71
N GLY A 37 -1.32 5.16 20.74
CA GLY A 37 -0.77 4.54 19.53
C GLY A 37 -1.81 4.23 18.45
N TYR A 38 -3.03 3.83 18.81
CA TYR A 38 -4.09 3.57 17.82
C TYR A 38 -4.59 4.84 17.13
N CYS A 39 -4.86 5.88 17.91
CA CYS A 39 -5.33 7.18 17.39
C CYS A 39 -4.24 7.88 16.58
N TYR A 40 -2.98 7.76 16.99
CA TYR A 40 -1.83 8.25 16.23
C TYR A 40 -1.74 7.58 14.84
N GLN A 41 -1.95 6.26 14.76
CA GLN A 41 -1.95 5.52 13.49
C GLN A 41 -3.16 5.86 12.61
N ALA A 42 -4.34 6.07 13.21
CA ALA A 42 -5.52 6.52 12.50
C ALA A 42 -5.34 7.94 11.92
N ALA A 43 -4.72 8.86 12.67
CA ALA A 43 -4.42 10.22 12.24
C ALA A 43 -3.58 10.25 10.94
N LYS A 44 -2.51 9.43 10.87
CA LYS A 44 -1.66 9.30 9.68
C LYS A 44 -2.40 8.80 8.42
N ARG A 45 -3.56 8.17 8.59
CA ARG A 45 -4.35 7.54 7.51
C ARG A 45 -5.62 8.29 7.18
N THR A 46 -5.93 9.35 7.92
CA THR A 46 -7.10 10.18 7.68
C THR A 46 -6.77 11.12 6.52
N ILE A 47 -7.45 10.94 5.39
CA ILE A 47 -7.27 11.76 4.19
C ILE A 47 -8.60 12.46 3.90
N GLY A 48 -8.53 13.71 3.49
CA GLY A 48 -9.70 14.47 3.08
C GLY A 48 -9.35 15.90 2.71
N ILE A 49 -10.37 16.75 2.68
CA ILE A 49 -10.22 18.18 2.42
C ILE A 49 -10.46 18.93 3.73
N CYS A 50 -9.48 19.70 4.17
CA CYS A 50 -9.58 20.58 5.33
C CYS A 50 -10.43 21.81 4.99
N ALA A 51 -11.02 22.46 6.00
CA ALA A 51 -11.76 23.71 5.82
C ALA A 51 -10.95 24.84 5.16
N CYS A 52 -9.62 24.80 5.25
CA CYS A 52 -8.72 25.75 4.59
C CYS A 52 -8.41 25.41 3.12
N GLY A 53 -9.01 24.34 2.57
CA GLY A 53 -8.79 23.87 1.20
C GLY A 53 -7.64 22.86 1.03
N HIS A 54 -6.88 22.55 2.09
CA HIS A 54 -5.82 21.52 2.01
C HIS A 54 -6.41 20.14 1.73
N GLU A 55 -6.03 19.52 0.62
CA GLU A 55 -6.33 18.12 0.29
C GLU A 55 -5.14 17.24 0.63
N GLY A 56 -5.31 16.30 1.57
CA GLY A 56 -4.22 15.46 2.02
C GLY A 56 -4.49 14.81 3.37
N VAL A 57 -3.44 14.55 4.14
CA VAL A 57 -3.54 13.95 5.46
C VAL A 57 -4.04 15.00 6.47
N LEU A 58 -5.10 14.63 7.20
CA LEU A 58 -5.76 15.48 8.20
C LEU A 58 -5.55 14.87 9.60
N PRO A 59 -4.36 15.04 10.20
CA PRO A 59 -4.03 14.31 11.41
C PRO A 59 -4.63 14.91 12.67
N GLY A 60 -5.01 16.20 12.67
CA GLY A 60 -5.55 16.90 13.82
C GLY A 60 -7.06 16.95 13.86
N LEU A 61 -7.59 17.45 14.98
CA LEU A 61 -9.02 17.72 15.16
C LEU A 61 -9.22 19.20 15.56
N ILE A 62 -10.24 19.83 14.99
CA ILE A 62 -10.75 21.15 15.39
C ILE A 62 -12.26 21.01 15.47
N ASP A 63 -12.87 21.29 16.63
CA ASP A 63 -14.30 21.05 16.90
C ASP A 63 -14.74 19.64 16.48
N ASP A 64 -13.95 18.64 16.87
CA ASP A 64 -14.11 17.21 16.53
C ASP A 64 -14.11 16.87 15.02
N ARG A 65 -13.71 17.82 14.16
CA ARG A 65 -13.59 17.61 12.71
C ARG A 65 -12.12 17.45 12.28
N PRO A 66 -11.81 16.52 11.34
CA PRO A 66 -10.46 16.36 10.81
C PRO A 66 -9.89 17.66 10.22
N ALA A 67 -8.66 17.99 10.62
CA ALA A 67 -7.97 19.20 10.19
C ALA A 67 -6.52 18.90 9.80
N CYS A 68 -5.99 19.68 8.84
CA CYS A 68 -4.60 19.54 8.40
C CYS A 68 -3.62 19.99 9.50
N ARG A 69 -2.34 19.65 9.34
CA ARG A 69 -1.27 20.00 10.31
C ARG A 69 -1.19 21.50 10.58
N ARG A 70 -1.35 22.31 9.53
CA ARG A 70 -1.30 23.77 9.62
C ARG A 70 -2.43 24.33 10.48
N CYS A 71 -3.67 23.90 10.25
CA CYS A 71 -4.82 24.40 10.99
C CYS A 71 -4.86 23.87 12.42
N SER A 72 -4.55 22.58 12.62
CA SER A 72 -4.64 21.95 13.94
C SER A 72 -3.42 22.19 14.84
N GLY A 73 -2.30 22.67 14.29
CA GLY A 73 -1.03 22.75 15.01
C GLY A 73 -0.37 21.39 15.29
N VAL A 74 -0.92 20.28 14.77
CA VAL A 74 -0.34 18.95 14.95
C VAL A 74 1.01 18.85 14.26
N LYS A 75 2.05 18.58 15.06
CA LYS A 75 3.41 18.28 14.57
C LYS A 75 3.52 16.78 14.29
N LEU A 76 3.25 16.40 13.05
CA LEU A 76 3.38 15.04 12.56
C LEU A 76 4.09 15.05 11.20
N ASN A 77 5.15 14.26 11.07
CA ASN A 77 5.80 14.09 9.78
C ASN A 77 5.08 13.00 8.96
N VAL A 78 4.52 13.41 7.83
CA VAL A 78 3.89 12.54 6.83
C VAL A 78 4.44 12.78 5.43
N ASP A 79 5.43 13.65 5.28
CA ASP A 79 5.95 14.06 3.97
C ASP A 79 6.99 13.05 3.50
N CYS A 80 6.69 12.35 2.42
CA CYS A 80 7.63 11.41 1.86
C CYS A 80 8.82 12.16 1.25
N VAL A 81 10.03 11.89 1.73
CA VAL A 81 11.26 12.53 1.20
C VAL A 81 11.60 12.15 -0.24
N THR A 82 10.93 11.15 -0.81
CA THR A 82 11.16 10.67 -2.19
C THR A 82 10.12 11.22 -3.17
N CYS A 83 8.83 11.09 -2.87
CA CYS A 83 7.77 11.51 -3.78
C CYS A 83 7.06 12.80 -3.38
N GLY A 84 7.38 13.39 -2.23
CA GLY A 84 6.73 14.60 -1.70
C GLY A 84 5.30 14.42 -1.20
N ALA A 85 4.65 13.27 -1.46
CA ALA A 85 3.28 13.04 -1.04
C ALA A 85 3.14 12.94 0.48
N GLU A 86 2.02 13.46 1.01
CA GLU A 86 1.58 13.19 2.38
C GLU A 86 1.07 11.74 2.47
N ALA A 87 1.76 10.89 3.24
CA ALA A 87 1.44 9.49 3.38
C ALA A 87 1.92 8.89 4.71
N GLU A 88 1.45 7.69 5.03
CA GLU A 88 2.03 6.91 6.12
C GLU A 88 3.50 6.55 5.80
N LEU A 89 4.42 7.20 6.52
CA LEU A 89 5.85 6.92 6.42
C LEU A 89 6.19 5.54 6.98
N TYR A 90 7.08 4.85 6.29
CA TYR A 90 7.46 3.48 6.56
C TYR A 90 8.88 3.36 7.12
N SER A 91 9.88 3.89 6.40
CA SER A 91 11.28 3.81 6.82
C SER A 91 12.11 4.93 6.20
N GLY A 92 13.00 5.55 6.99
CA GLY A 92 13.91 6.59 6.50
C GLY A 92 13.19 7.76 5.83
N GLY A 93 12.06 8.21 6.40
CA GLY A 93 11.26 9.31 5.84
C GLY A 93 10.51 8.98 4.54
N ARG A 94 10.49 7.72 4.10
CA ARG A 94 9.84 7.31 2.85
C ARG A 94 8.52 6.59 3.10
N CYS A 95 7.51 6.87 2.26
CA CYS A 95 6.23 6.17 2.30
C CYS A 95 6.37 4.71 1.87
N GLN A 96 5.39 3.88 2.22
CA GLN A 96 5.37 2.46 1.88
C GLN A 96 5.54 2.19 0.38
N ARG A 97 4.93 3.04 -0.47
CA ARG A 97 5.00 2.94 -1.92
C ARG A 97 6.42 3.12 -2.44
N CYS A 98 7.11 4.19 -2.03
CA CYS A 98 8.49 4.45 -2.44
C CYS A 98 9.45 3.38 -1.94
N VAL A 99 9.26 2.88 -0.72
CA VAL A 99 10.08 1.77 -0.19
C VAL A 99 9.85 0.49 -0.98
N LEU A 100 8.60 0.19 -1.35
CA LEU A 100 8.25 -0.97 -2.16
C LEU A 100 8.86 -0.88 -3.56
N GLY A 101 8.71 0.26 -4.24
CA GLY A 101 9.30 0.50 -5.56
C GLY A 101 10.82 0.38 -5.55
N ALA A 102 11.49 1.00 -4.58
CA ALA A 102 12.95 0.87 -4.42
C ALA A 102 13.39 -0.57 -4.11
N THR A 103 12.58 -1.33 -3.36
CA THR A 103 12.85 -2.75 -3.09
C THR A 103 12.68 -3.59 -4.36
N ALA A 104 11.64 -3.32 -5.15
CA ALA A 104 11.39 -3.99 -6.41
C ALA A 104 12.51 -3.74 -7.41
N GLN A 105 12.91 -2.47 -7.61
CA GLN A 105 14.03 -2.09 -8.45
C GLN A 105 15.28 -2.87 -8.06
N ARG A 106 15.70 -2.80 -6.79
CA ARG A 106 16.89 -3.50 -6.30
C ARG A 106 16.86 -5.03 -6.53
N LEU A 107 15.69 -5.66 -6.47
CA LEU A 107 15.57 -7.11 -6.67
C LEU A 107 15.50 -7.50 -8.15
N LEU A 108 15.05 -6.60 -9.02
CA LEU A 108 14.88 -6.82 -10.46
C LEU A 108 16.02 -6.22 -11.30
N THR A 109 16.98 -5.54 -10.66
CA THR A 109 18.25 -5.13 -11.26
C THR A 109 19.12 -6.36 -11.46
N ASP A 110 19.53 -6.58 -12.71
CA ASP A 110 20.47 -7.62 -13.09
C ASP A 110 21.82 -7.38 -12.38
N PRO A 111 22.41 -8.40 -11.72
CA PRO A 111 23.61 -8.23 -10.90
C PRO A 111 24.88 -7.98 -11.72
N ASP A 112 24.92 -8.40 -12.98
CA ASP A 112 26.12 -8.30 -13.83
C ASP A 112 26.15 -6.97 -14.59
N THR A 113 24.99 -6.51 -15.06
CA THR A 113 24.85 -5.27 -15.85
C THR A 113 24.46 -4.06 -15.01
N GLY A 114 23.88 -4.27 -13.82
CA GLY A 114 23.35 -3.19 -12.98
C GLY A 114 22.10 -2.51 -13.56
N LEU A 115 21.49 -3.07 -14.61
CA LEU A 115 20.32 -2.52 -15.28
C LEU A 115 19.07 -3.38 -15.02
N ILE A 116 17.89 -2.76 -15.09
CA ILE A 116 16.62 -3.50 -15.09
C ILE A 116 16.27 -3.80 -16.55
N ALA A 117 16.06 -5.09 -16.86
CA ALA A 117 15.63 -5.49 -18.20
C ALA A 117 14.29 -4.81 -18.56
N PRO A 118 14.13 -4.22 -19.77
CA PRO A 118 12.93 -3.44 -20.12
C PRO A 118 11.61 -4.18 -19.90
N GLN A 119 11.58 -5.50 -20.14
CA GLN A 119 10.41 -6.35 -19.92
C GLN A 119 10.04 -6.53 -18.44
N LEU A 120 10.97 -6.31 -17.51
CA LEU A 120 10.72 -6.40 -16.06
C LEU A 120 10.27 -5.07 -15.46
N GLN A 121 10.43 -3.95 -16.19
CA GLN A 121 10.00 -2.63 -15.71
C GLN A 121 8.51 -2.61 -15.36
N VAL A 122 7.68 -3.36 -16.09
CA VAL A 122 6.24 -3.51 -15.81
C VAL A 122 5.97 -4.04 -14.39
N LEU A 123 6.85 -4.89 -13.84
CA LEU A 123 6.71 -5.40 -12.48
C LEU A 123 7.02 -4.34 -11.44
N VAL A 124 8.06 -3.54 -11.67
CA VAL A 124 8.41 -2.40 -10.81
C VAL A 124 7.26 -1.39 -10.77
N ASP A 125 6.72 -1.06 -11.93
CA ASP A 125 5.63 -0.11 -12.06
C ASP A 125 4.36 -0.63 -11.38
N ALA A 126 4.00 -1.89 -11.61
CA ALA A 126 2.84 -2.53 -10.97
C ALA A 126 2.97 -2.57 -9.44
N LEU A 127 4.15 -2.91 -8.91
CA LEU A 127 4.40 -2.93 -7.46
C LEU A 127 4.34 -1.53 -6.85
N THR A 128 4.85 -0.53 -7.57
CA THR A 128 4.79 0.87 -7.13
C THR A 128 3.36 1.42 -7.19
N ALA A 129 2.56 1.01 -8.18
CA ALA A 129 1.18 1.46 -8.33
C ALA A 129 0.17 0.75 -7.40
N MET A 130 0.60 -0.24 -6.60
CA MET A 130 -0.29 -0.98 -5.71
C MET A 130 -1.12 -0.06 -4.80
N HIS A 131 -2.43 -0.29 -4.78
CA HIS A 131 -3.35 0.39 -3.87
C HIS A 131 -3.04 0.10 -2.39
N ARG A 132 -2.54 -1.11 -2.08
CA ARG A 132 -2.15 -1.53 -0.73
C ARG A 132 -0.64 -1.83 -0.65
N PRO A 133 0.23 -0.82 -0.58
CA PRO A 133 1.67 -1.02 -0.58
C PRO A 133 2.18 -1.82 0.63
N ASN A 134 1.51 -1.75 1.80
CA ASN A 134 1.85 -2.60 2.95
C ASN A 134 1.76 -4.11 2.64
N SER A 135 0.75 -4.53 1.87
CA SER A 135 0.60 -5.92 1.44
C SER A 135 1.74 -6.32 0.50
N GLY A 136 2.11 -5.43 -0.43
CA GLY A 136 3.26 -5.61 -1.31
C GLY A 136 4.57 -5.73 -0.53
N LEU A 137 4.80 -4.87 0.48
CA LEU A 137 5.98 -4.94 1.36
C LEU A 137 6.05 -6.25 2.15
N THR A 138 4.92 -6.75 2.63
CA THR A 138 4.87 -8.04 3.34
C THR A 138 5.18 -9.20 2.40
N TRP A 139 4.64 -9.17 1.18
CA TRP A 139 4.88 -10.19 0.16
C TRP A 139 6.33 -10.19 -0.35
N ILE A 140 6.84 -9.04 -0.78
CA ILE A 140 8.17 -8.91 -1.42
C ILE A 140 9.33 -9.27 -0.48
N ARG A 141 9.09 -9.22 0.84
CA ARG A 141 10.10 -9.59 1.85
C ARG A 141 10.26 -11.08 2.03
N LYS A 142 9.31 -11.90 1.59
CA LYS A 142 9.38 -13.35 1.76
C LYS A 142 10.62 -13.89 1.02
N PRO A 143 11.44 -14.75 1.67
CA PRO A 143 12.69 -15.23 1.06
C PRO A 143 12.52 -15.85 -0.33
N HIS A 144 11.52 -16.71 -0.51
CA HIS A 144 11.25 -17.34 -1.82
C HIS A 144 10.86 -16.32 -2.89
N VAL A 145 10.08 -15.29 -2.55
CA VAL A 145 9.70 -14.23 -3.50
C VAL A 145 10.95 -13.46 -3.95
N GLN A 146 11.84 -13.11 -3.02
CA GLN A 146 13.09 -12.44 -3.38
C GLN A 146 13.98 -13.31 -4.26
N SER A 147 14.03 -14.62 -4.01
CA SER A 147 14.77 -15.57 -4.85
C SER A 147 14.27 -15.54 -6.29
N VAL A 148 12.95 -15.67 -6.48
CA VAL A 148 12.32 -15.65 -7.81
C VAL A 148 12.56 -14.32 -8.53
N LEU A 149 12.43 -13.18 -7.84
CA LEU A 149 12.63 -11.87 -8.48
C LEU A 149 14.09 -11.67 -8.93
N ARG A 150 15.07 -12.17 -8.16
CA ARG A 150 16.48 -12.10 -8.54
C ARG A 150 16.84 -13.06 -9.67
N GLU A 151 16.23 -14.24 -9.69
CA GLU A 151 16.37 -15.18 -10.81
C GLU A 151 15.84 -14.56 -12.12
N LEU A 152 14.66 -13.93 -12.06
CA LEU A 152 14.13 -13.16 -13.19
C LEU A 152 15.06 -12.03 -13.60
N ALA A 153 15.76 -11.39 -12.66
CA ALA A 153 16.68 -10.31 -12.98
C ALA A 153 17.87 -10.78 -13.83
N GLY A 154 18.48 -11.93 -13.50
CA GLY A 154 19.61 -12.49 -14.28
C GLY A 154 19.18 -13.29 -15.52
N HIS A 155 17.94 -13.78 -15.54
CA HIS A 155 17.37 -14.50 -16.68
C HIS A 155 16.00 -13.93 -17.05
N PRO A 156 15.96 -12.68 -17.55
CA PRO A 156 14.70 -12.06 -17.89
C PRO A 156 14.07 -12.85 -19.03
N PRO A 157 12.77 -13.19 -18.94
CA PRO A 157 12.10 -13.91 -20.01
C PRO A 157 12.25 -13.12 -21.30
N SER A 158 12.44 -13.83 -22.42
CA SER A 158 12.43 -13.18 -23.71
C SER A 158 11.13 -12.38 -23.83
N PRO A 159 11.17 -11.12 -24.29
CA PRO A 159 9.96 -10.33 -24.47
C PRO A 159 9.02 -11.16 -25.34
N MET A 160 7.84 -11.50 -24.81
CA MET A 160 6.83 -12.24 -25.56
C MET A 160 6.64 -11.54 -26.91
N ARG A 161 7.08 -12.17 -27.99
CA ARG A 161 6.78 -11.77 -29.37
C ARG A 161 5.30 -12.05 -29.63
N CYS A 162 4.42 -11.31 -28.98
CA CYS A 162 3.01 -11.31 -29.33
C CYS A 162 2.39 -9.99 -28.84
N LEU A 163 2.29 -9.03 -29.78
CA LEU A 163 1.22 -8.03 -29.96
C LEU A 163 1.68 -6.82 -30.83
N THR A 164 2.47 -7.06 -31.89
CA THR A 164 2.65 -6.06 -32.96
C THR A 164 1.71 -6.27 -34.15
N SER A 165 0.83 -7.27 -34.15
CA SER A 165 -0.11 -7.47 -35.28
C SER A 165 -1.37 -6.60 -35.26
N CYS A 166 -1.44 -5.57 -34.40
CA CYS A 166 -2.56 -4.61 -34.41
C CYS A 166 -2.13 -3.13 -34.44
N ARG A 167 -0.96 -2.81 -35.02
CA ARG A 167 -0.56 -1.41 -35.31
C ARG A 167 -0.46 -1.06 -36.81
N GLN A 168 -0.77 -1.98 -37.71
CA GLN A 168 -0.84 -1.73 -39.15
C GLN A 168 -2.17 -2.21 -39.73
N ALA A 169 -3.26 -1.56 -39.33
CA ALA A 169 -4.55 -1.65 -40.02
C ALA A 169 -5.27 -0.29 -40.00
N ALA A 170 -4.54 0.80 -40.21
CA ALA A 170 -5.13 2.13 -40.44
C ALA A 170 -5.09 2.55 -41.92
N ARG A 171 -4.67 1.66 -42.83
CA ARG A 171 -4.79 1.87 -44.28
C ARG A 171 -5.08 0.51 -44.90
N LEU A 172 -6.08 0.48 -45.79
CA LEU A 172 -6.66 -0.66 -46.49
C LEU A 172 -7.83 -1.33 -45.76
N THR A 173 -9.00 -0.82 -46.11
CA THR A 173 -10.28 -1.49 -46.24
C THR A 173 -10.11 -2.97 -46.63
N THR A 174 -10.91 -3.83 -46.00
CA THR A 174 -11.14 -5.26 -46.26
C THR A 174 -9.99 -6.23 -45.97
N CYS A 175 -10.10 -6.95 -44.85
CA CYS A 175 -9.97 -8.41 -44.87
C CYS A 175 -10.87 -9.01 -43.78
N ALA A 176 -11.96 -9.61 -44.22
CA ALA A 176 -12.85 -10.42 -43.41
C ALA A 176 -12.13 -11.75 -43.12
N THR A 177 -11.81 -12.00 -41.85
CA THR A 177 -11.94 -13.28 -41.13
C THR A 177 -11.11 -13.20 -39.86
N CYS A 178 -11.76 -12.92 -38.74
CA CYS A 178 -11.34 -13.50 -37.46
C CYS A 178 -12.60 -13.69 -36.64
N SER A 179 -13.10 -14.92 -36.68
CA SER A 179 -14.29 -15.36 -35.98
C SER A 179 -14.24 -15.02 -34.50
N SER A 180 -15.33 -14.40 -34.05
CA SER A 180 -16.10 -14.75 -32.85
C SER A 180 -15.33 -15.39 -31.70
N SER A 181 -14.96 -14.56 -30.73
CA SER A 181 -15.03 -14.94 -29.32
C SER A 181 -15.30 -13.69 -28.50
N THR A 182 -16.59 -13.39 -28.35
CA THR A 182 -17.11 -12.41 -27.42
C THR A 182 -16.87 -12.92 -26.00
N VAL A 183 -15.70 -12.63 -25.41
CA VAL A 183 -15.54 -12.74 -23.95
C VAL A 183 -16.05 -11.43 -23.36
N SER A 184 -17.26 -11.52 -22.81
CA SER A 184 -17.96 -10.47 -22.08
C SER A 184 -17.06 -9.86 -20.99
N PHE A 185 -16.82 -8.56 -21.11
CA PHE A 185 -16.09 -7.75 -20.14
C PHE A 185 -16.99 -7.43 -18.94
N ARG A 186 -17.32 -8.42 -18.11
CA ARG A 186 -17.93 -8.22 -16.78
C ARG A 186 -17.40 -9.25 -15.78
N HIS A 187 -16.95 -8.74 -14.64
CA HIS A 187 -16.52 -9.43 -13.40
C HIS A 187 -15.10 -10.02 -13.33
N VAL A 188 -14.12 -9.16 -13.01
CA VAL A 188 -12.95 -9.55 -12.17
C VAL A 188 -12.89 -8.61 -10.96
N THR A 189 -13.91 -8.70 -10.10
CA THR A 189 -13.85 -8.20 -8.72
C THR A 189 -14.62 -9.15 -7.82
N ARG A 190 -14.19 -10.41 -7.75
CA ARG A 190 -14.59 -11.39 -6.72
C ARG A 190 -13.71 -12.62 -6.87
N ASP A 191 -12.57 -12.62 -6.19
CA ASP A 191 -12.07 -13.76 -5.42
C ASP A 191 -10.70 -13.45 -4.84
N TRP A 192 -10.73 -12.72 -3.72
CA TRP A 192 -9.70 -12.79 -2.69
C TRP A 192 -10.43 -12.98 -1.35
N ARG A 193 -11.20 -14.06 -1.27
CA ARG A 193 -11.82 -14.52 -0.03
C ARG A 193 -10.91 -15.62 0.54
N GLY A 194 -10.41 -15.37 1.75
CA GLY A 194 -9.39 -16.19 2.40
C GLY A 194 -9.85 -17.62 2.67
N SER A 195 -9.00 -18.58 2.29
CA SER A 195 -9.05 -19.94 2.80
C SER A 195 -8.46 -19.95 4.21
N ASN A 196 -9.34 -19.88 5.20
CA ASN A 196 -9.03 -20.19 6.58
C ASN A 196 -9.44 -21.65 6.80
N HIS A 197 -8.49 -22.59 6.75
CA HIS A 197 -8.76 -23.97 7.17
C HIS A 197 -8.93 -23.99 8.69
N GLY A 198 -10.16 -24.22 9.12
CA GLY A 198 -10.52 -24.48 10.50
C GLY A 198 -9.83 -25.75 10.99
N ARG A 199 -9.10 -25.62 12.10
CA ARG A 199 -8.78 -26.77 12.96
C ARG A 199 -10.02 -27.09 13.75
N SER A 200 -10.68 -28.18 13.37
CA SER A 200 -11.65 -28.88 14.18
C SER A 200 -10.96 -29.38 15.45
N ARG A 201 -11.49 -28.98 16.61
CA ARG A 201 -11.17 -29.60 17.90
C ARG A 201 -11.77 -31.01 17.91
N LEU A 202 -10.94 -32.01 18.13
CA LEU A 202 -11.38 -33.32 18.59
C LEU A 202 -11.63 -33.22 20.10
N SER A 203 -12.85 -33.58 20.48
CA SER A 203 -13.23 -33.89 21.85
C SER A 203 -12.68 -35.26 22.23
N SER A 204 -12.00 -35.33 23.36
CA SER A 204 -11.83 -36.53 24.19
C SER A 204 -12.42 -36.11 25.55
N GLY A 205 -13.34 -36.85 26.16
CA GLY A 205 -13.14 -38.23 26.57
C GLY A 205 -12.45 -38.18 27.92
#